data_AF-A0A9E5W0A7-F1
#
_entry.id   AF-A0A9E5W0A7-F1
#
_cell.length_a   1.000
_cell.length_b   1.000
_cell.length_c   1.000
_cell.angle_alpha   90.00
_cell.angle_beta   90.00
_cell.angle_gamma   90.00
#
_symmetry.space_group_name_H-M   'P 1'
#
loop_
_entity.id
_entity.type
_entity.pdbx_description
1 polymer ?
#
loop_
_entity_poly.entity_id
_entity_poly.type
_entity_poly.pdbx_seq_one_letter_code
_entity_poly.pdbx_strand_id
1 'polypeptide(L)'
;FGRINLRNAKYKEDFTPIDEHCGCYVCRNYTKAYLRHLIVSGEILSSMLLSLHNIARTVQFMKEMRESILSDKFSDFKSNFEKLWYNQ
;
A
#
# COMPACT_ATOMS: atom_id res chain seq x y z
N PHE A 1 -1.05 4.69 -3.86
CA PHE A 1 -0.35 5.33 -2.72
C PHE A 1 -1.37 6.06 -1.87
N GLY A 2 -1.26 6.00 -0.55
CA GLY A 2 -2.25 6.61 0.34
C GLY A 2 -2.50 5.87 1.64
N ARG A 3 -3.05 6.56 2.64
CA ARG A 3 -3.45 5.92 3.90
C ARG A 3 -4.85 5.35 3.76
N ILE A 4 -4.95 4.04 3.68
CA ILE A 4 -6.24 3.34 3.73
C ILE A 4 -6.55 2.89 5.17
N ASN A 5 -7.79 3.14 5.62
CA ASN A 5 -8.28 2.54 6.86
C ASN A 5 -9.06 1.25 6.53
N LEU A 6 -8.36 0.11 6.57
CA LEU A 6 -8.94 -1.20 6.25
C LEU A 6 -10.05 -1.66 7.21
N ARG A 7 -10.25 -0.98 8.34
CA ARG A 7 -11.38 -1.26 9.25
C ARG A 7 -12.73 -0.82 8.67
N ASN A 8 -12.72 0.11 7.71
CA ASN A 8 -13.94 0.67 7.12
C ASN A 8 -14.86 -0.41 6.54
N ALA A 9 -16.17 -0.26 6.73
CA ALA A 9 -17.17 -1.24 6.30
C ALA A 9 -17.18 -1.47 4.78
N LYS A 10 -16.80 -0.46 3.98
CA LYS A 10 -16.72 -0.56 2.52
C LYS A 10 -15.81 -1.67 2.00
N TYR A 11 -14.86 -2.13 2.82
CA TYR A 11 -13.93 -3.19 2.45
C TYR A 11 -14.40 -4.60 2.85
N LYS A 12 -15.61 -4.76 3.39
CA LYS A 12 -16.13 -6.06 3.87
C LYS A 12 -16.17 -7.14 2.78
N GLU A 13 -16.52 -6.75 1.55
CA GLU A 13 -16.63 -7.65 0.39
C GLU A 13 -15.70 -7.19 -0.75
N ASP A 14 -14.64 -6.47 -0.39
CA ASP A 14 -13.63 -6.02 -1.36
C ASP A 14 -12.55 -7.10 -1.51
N PHE A 15 -12.72 -7.94 -2.53
CA PHE A 15 -11.82 -9.05 -2.83
C PHE A 15 -10.58 -8.65 -3.66
N THR A 16 -10.32 -7.35 -3.82
CA THR A 16 -9.12 -6.84 -4.48
C THR A 16 -7.95 -6.70 -3.48
N PRO A 17 -6.68 -6.69 -3.94
CA PRO A 17 -5.53 -6.52 -3.05
C PRO A 17 -5.45 -5.10 -2.48
N ILE A 18 -4.59 -4.87 -1.48
CA ILE A 18 -4.38 -3.52 -0.91
C ILE A 18 -3.99 -2.50 -2.01
N ASP A 19 -3.06 -2.89 -2.88
CA ASP A 19 -2.50 -2.08 -3.95
C ASP A 19 -2.19 -3.01 -5.14
N GLU A 20 -2.86 -2.83 -6.27
CA GLU A 20 -2.70 -3.65 -7.48
C GLU A 20 -1.32 -3.51 -8.12
N HIS A 21 -0.61 -2.41 -7.83
CA HIS A 21 0.74 -2.17 -8.31
C HIS A 21 1.81 -2.63 -7.32
N CYS A 22 1.42 -3.21 -6.18
CA CYS A 22 2.36 -3.72 -5.20
C CYS A 22 2.64 -5.22 -5.40
N GLY A 23 3.89 -5.54 -5.72
CA GLY A 23 4.35 -6.93 -5.86
C GLY A 23 4.67 -7.66 -4.55
N CYS A 24 4.29 -7.15 -3.37
CA CYS A 24 4.65 -7.78 -2.09
C CYS A 24 3.84 -9.06 -1.81
N TYR A 25 4.33 -9.89 -0.89
CA TYR A 25 3.65 -11.12 -0.49
C TYR A 25 2.19 -10.88 -0.09
N VAL A 26 1.89 -9.78 0.61
CA VAL A 26 0.52 -9.52 1.09
C VAL A 26 -0.43 -9.22 -0.07
N CYS A 27 -0.03 -8.33 -0.99
CA CYS A 27 -0.86 -7.94 -2.13
C CYS A 27 -1.05 -9.07 -3.15
N ARG A 28 -0.18 -10.08 -3.17
CA ARG A 28 -0.33 -11.26 -4.03
C ARG A 28 -1.25 -12.33 -3.48
N ASN A 29 -1.39 -12.42 -2.15
CA ASN A 29 -2.01 -13.58 -1.51
C ASN A 29 -3.24 -13.24 -0.67
N TYR A 30 -3.49 -11.96 -0.35
CA TYR A 30 -4.59 -11.56 0.52
C TYR A 30 -5.40 -10.39 -0.06
N THR A 31 -6.69 -10.41 0.25
CA THR A 31 -7.65 -9.39 -0.16
C THR A 31 -7.89 -8.36 0.93
N LYS A 32 -8.41 -7.19 0.56
CA LYS A 32 -8.87 -6.17 1.52
C LYS A 32 -9.95 -6.72 2.46
N ALA A 33 -10.86 -7.54 1.96
CA ALA A 33 -11.90 -8.22 2.75
C ALA A 33 -11.31 -9.12 3.83
N TYR A 34 -10.33 -9.96 3.47
CA TYR A 34 -9.69 -10.86 4.44
C TYR A 34 -8.88 -10.09 5.49
N LEU A 35 -8.11 -9.09 5.07
CA LEU A 35 -7.36 -8.24 6.00
C LEU A 35 -8.29 -7.49 6.96
N ARG A 36 -9.40 -6.96 6.45
CA ARG A 36 -10.43 -6.34 7.30
C ARG A 36 -10.99 -7.34 8.30
N HIS A 37 -11.30 -8.56 7.87
CA HIS A 37 -11.77 -9.61 8.78
C HIS A 37 -10.78 -9.82 9.93
N LEU A 38 -9.48 -10.01 9.64
CA LEU A 38 -8.45 -10.17 10.66
C LEU A 38 -8.38 -8.96 11.62
N ILE A 39 -8.44 -7.74 11.10
CA ILE A 39 -8.42 -6.51 11.92
C ILE A 39 -9.63 -6.45 12.87
N VAL A 40 -10.83 -6.76 12.36
CA VAL A 40 -12.06 -6.71 13.16
C VAL A 40 -12.12 -7.83 14.20
N SER A 41 -11.56 -8.99 13.86
CA SER A 41 -11.45 -10.13 14.79
C SER A 41 -10.35 -9.96 15.84
N GLY A 42 -9.47 -8.97 15.71
CA GLY A 42 -8.37 -8.73 16.67
C GLY A 42 -7.18 -9.69 16.49
N GLU A 43 -7.04 -10.31 15.33
CA GLU A 43 -5.99 -11.29 15.04
C GLU A 43 -4.64 -10.61 14.81
N ILE A 44 -3.58 -11.10 15.48
CA ILE A 44 -2.22 -10.53 15.38
C ILE A 44 -1.65 -10.62 13.96
N LEU A 45 -2.12 -11.60 13.18
CA LEU A 45 -1.75 -11.77 11.78
C LEU A 45 -2.03 -10.51 10.95
N SER A 46 -3.09 -9.75 11.29
CA SER A 46 -3.37 -8.47 10.63
C SER A 46 -2.19 -7.50 10.74
N SER A 47 -1.66 -7.30 11.95
CA SER A 47 -0.51 -6.43 12.21
C SER A 47 0.75 -6.89 11.49
N MET A 48 1.00 -8.21 11.44
CA MET A 48 2.14 -8.78 10.73
C MET A 48 2.05 -8.52 9.22
N LEU A 49 0.92 -8.83 8.60
CA LEU A 49 0.69 -8.65 7.16
C LEU A 49 0.74 -7.17 6.76
N LEU A 50 0.11 -6.28 7.53
CA LEU A 50 0.14 -4.86 7.25
C LEU A 50 1.54 -4.27 7.42
N SER A 51 2.31 -4.73 8.42
CA SER A 51 3.70 -4.31 8.59
C SER A 51 4.56 -4.75 7.40
N LEU A 52 4.40 -5.98 6.93
CA LEU A 52 5.10 -6.48 5.74
C LEU A 52 4.76 -5.64 4.51
N HIS A 53 3.48 -5.37 4.26
CA HIS A 53 3.06 -4.53 3.15
C HIS A 53 3.65 -3.12 3.25
N ASN A 54 3.52 -2.47 4.40
CA ASN A 54 3.99 -1.10 4.61
C ASN A 54 5.51 -0.99 4.42
N ILE A 55 6.30 -1.92 4.97
CA ILE A 55 7.75 -1.94 4.80
C ILE A 55 8.11 -2.14 3.32
N ALA A 56 7.47 -3.09 2.64
CA ALA A 56 7.70 -3.33 1.22
C ALA A 56 7.36 -2.09 0.37
N ARG A 57 6.28 -1.37 0.69
CA ARG A 57 5.95 -0.12 0.00
C ARG A 57 6.97 0.97 0.24
N THR A 58 7.41 1.17 1.48
CA THR A 58 8.42 2.17 1.82
C THR A 58 9.74 1.90 1.10
N VAL A 59 10.22 0.65 1.09
CA VAL A 59 11.45 0.27 0.38
C VAL A 59 11.32 0.53 -1.12
N GLN A 60 10.20 0.13 -1.72
CA GLN A 60 9.94 0.34 -3.15
C GLN A 60 9.85 1.83 -3.50
N PHE A 61 9.20 2.64 -2.67
CA PHE A 61 9.13 4.09 -2.84
C PHE A 61 10.52 4.75 -2.79
N MET A 62 11.36 4.35 -1.85
CA MET A 62 12.74 4.86 -1.76
C MET A 62 13.58 4.46 -2.96
N LYS A 63 13.34 3.28 -3.54
CA LYS A 63 13.98 2.83 -4.76
C LYS A 63 13.57 3.69 -5.97
N GLU A 64 12.27 3.88 -6.18
CA GLU A 64 11.73 4.73 -7.25
C GLU A 64 12.26 6.17 -7.14
N MET A 65 12.30 6.70 -5.91
CA MET A 65 12.87 8.02 -5.65
C MET A 65 14.35 8.09 -6.05
N ARG A 66 15.16 7.11 -5.62
CA ARG A 66 16.58 7.02 -5.99
C ARG A 66 16.78 6.95 -7.50
N GLU A 67 16.00 6.13 -8.20
CA GLU A 67 16.06 5.98 -9.66
C GLU A 67 15.70 7.30 -10.38
N SER A 68 14.72 8.05 -9.87
CA SER A 68 14.36 9.36 -10.42
C SER A 68 15.47 10.40 -10.26
N ILE A 69 16.23 10.35 -9.16
CA ILE A 69 17.39 11.23 -8.94
C ILE A 69 18.51 10.86 -9.94
N LEU A 70 18.82 9.58 -10.09
CA LEU A 70 19.87 9.10 -11.00
C LEU A 70 19.56 9.34 -12.49
N SER A 71 18.29 9.56 -12.83
CA SER A 71 17.84 9.81 -14.20
C SER A 71 17.49 11.28 -14.46
N ASP A 72 17.84 12.20 -13.55
CA ASP A 72 17.51 13.63 -13.61
C ASP A 72 16.00 13.93 -13.77
N LYS A 73 15.15 13.01 -13.30
CA LYS A 73 13.67 13.08 -13.37
C LYS A 73 13.00 13.24 -12.01
N PHE A 74 13.75 13.66 -10.98
CA PHE A 74 13.21 13.79 -9.63
C PHE A 74 12.07 14.82 -9.53
N SER A 75 12.12 15.91 -10.30
CA SER A 75 11.05 16.92 -10.33
C SER A 75 9.72 16.32 -10.80
N ASP A 76 9.75 15.51 -11.86
CA ASP A 76 8.57 14.82 -12.39
C ASP A 76 8.04 13.79 -11.39
N PHE A 77 8.93 13.01 -10.77
CA PHE A 77 8.58 12.06 -9.72
C PHE A 77 7.87 12.74 -8.55
N LYS A 78 8.41 13.86 -8.06
CA LYS A 78 7.81 14.65 -6.98
C LYS A 78 6.43 15.18 -7.38
N SER A 79 6.30 15.80 -8.56
CA SER A 79 5.01 16.34 -9.03
C SER A 79 3.94 15.25 -9.15
N ASN A 80 4.31 14.08 -9.68
CA ASN A 80 3.41 12.94 -9.78
C ASN A 80 3.00 12.41 -8.39
N PHE A 81 3.95 12.31 -7.46
CA PHE A 81 3.66 11.89 -6.09
C PHE A 81 2.72 12.87 -5.38
N GLU A 82 2.95 14.18 -5.47
CA GLU A 82 2.10 15.20 -4.87
C GLU A 82 0.66 15.13 -5.41
N LYS A 83 0.50 15.00 -6.74
CA LYS A 83 -0.83 14.82 -7.36
C LYS A 83 -1.56 13.60 -6.80
N LEU A 84 -0.88 12.47 -6.65
CA LEU A 84 -1.46 11.23 -6.10
C LEU A 84 -1.73 11.33 -4.59
N TRP A 85 -0.96 12.13 -3.86
CA TRP A 85 -1.11 12.29 -2.41
C TRP A 85 -2.27 13.21 -2.02
N TYR A 86 -2.45 14.32 -2.73
CA TYR A 86 -3.50 15.31 -2.42
C TYR A 86 -4.87 15.01 -3.05
N ASN A 87 -4.94 14.15 -4.07
CA ASN A 87 -6.20 13.76 -4.71
C ASN A 87 -6.88 12.51 -4.08
N GLN A 88 -6.62 12.23 -2.80
CA GLN A 88 -7.25 11.16 -2.03
C GLN A 88 -8.39 11.68 -1.15
#